data_AF-A0A2N5YK69-F1
#
_entry.id   AF-A0A2N5YK69-F1
#
_cell.length_a   1.000
_cell.length_b   1.000
_cell.length_c   1.000
_cell.angle_alpha   90.00
_cell.angle_beta   90.00
_cell.angle_gamma   90.00
#
_symmetry.space_group_name_H-M   'P 1'
#
loop_
_entity.id
_entity.type
_entity.pdbx_description
1 polymer ?
#
loop_
_entity_poly.entity_id
_entity_poly.type
_entity_poly.pdbx_seq_one_letter_code
_entity_poly.pdbx_strand_id
1 'polypeptide(L)'
;LPERTFLEKIFLLHEELHRPEEKRKVERYSRHLYDIYKISQTKFADSAINNNALYQTIVEHRFLFLKMGGVDYNLLQPQRVNFIPPGEVLSKWESDYKTMQEQMIHGDSPSIEELIGILKEMNNKINGLGWKMDVIFKK
;
A
#
# COMPACT_ATOMS: atom_id res chain seq x y z
N LEU A 1 -2.25 -9.42 13.14
CA LEU A 1 -3.07 -8.29 13.63
C LEU A 1 -3.36 -7.37 12.45
N PRO A 2 -4.61 -6.88 12.29
CA PRO A 2 -5.02 -6.07 11.13
C PRO A 2 -4.10 -4.88 10.84
N GLU A 3 -3.54 -4.24 11.88
CA GLU A 3 -2.62 -3.11 11.77
C GLU A 3 -1.35 -3.45 11.00
N ARG A 4 -0.73 -4.59 11.34
CA ARG A 4 0.49 -5.05 10.67
C ARG A 4 0.20 -5.37 9.20
N THR A 5 -0.89 -6.10 8.95
CA THR A 5 -1.30 -6.44 7.58
C THR A 5 -1.55 -5.20 6.74
N PHE A 6 -2.20 -4.19 7.29
CA PHE A 6 -2.46 -2.91 6.62
C PHE A 6 -1.16 -2.25 6.14
N LEU A 7 -0.19 -2.08 7.04
CA LEU A 7 1.10 -1.49 6.72
C LEU A 7 1.89 -2.35 5.72
N GLU A 8 1.88 -3.67 5.90
CA GLU A 8 2.57 -4.59 4.97
C GLU A 8 2.01 -4.50 3.54
N LYS A 9 0.70 -4.31 3.36
CA LYS A 9 0.08 -4.10 2.04
C LYS A 9 0.45 -2.74 1.44
N ILE A 10 0.42 -1.67 2.24
CA ILE A 10 0.85 -0.34 1.81
C ILE A 10 2.28 -0.38 1.28
N PHE A 11 3.21 -0.96 2.03
CA PHE A 11 4.61 -1.04 1.62
C PHE A 11 4.80 -1.95 0.43
N LEU A 12 4.12 -3.10 0.38
CA LEU A 12 4.17 -3.99 -0.77
C LEU A 12 3.79 -3.27 -2.07
N LEU A 13 2.70 -2.50 -2.04
CA LEU A 13 2.24 -1.75 -3.21
C LEU A 13 3.20 -0.61 -3.57
N HIS A 14 3.67 0.15 -2.58
CA HIS A 14 4.67 1.19 -2.83
C HIS A 14 5.91 0.63 -3.51
N GLU A 15 6.48 -0.44 -2.97
CA GLU A 15 7.68 -1.06 -3.51
C GLU A 15 7.41 -1.61 -4.92
N GLU A 16 6.26 -2.24 -5.17
CA GLU A 16 5.90 -2.74 -6.51
C GLU A 16 5.83 -1.60 -7.54
N LEU A 17 5.22 -0.47 -7.17
CA LEU A 17 5.10 0.69 -8.06
C LEU A 17 6.45 1.35 -8.37
N HIS A 18 7.47 1.14 -7.53
CA HIS A 18 8.83 1.62 -7.78
C HIS A 18 9.67 0.65 -8.63
N ARG A 19 9.14 -0.52 -8.97
CA ARG A 19 9.80 -1.43 -9.92
C ARG A 19 9.66 -0.88 -11.35
N PRO A 20 10.62 -1.20 -12.24
CA PRO A 20 10.47 -0.94 -13.67
C PRO A 20 9.13 -1.45 -14.18
N GLU A 21 8.47 -0.69 -15.05
CA GLU A 21 7.09 -0.96 -15.46
C GLU A 21 6.93 -2.37 -16.03
N GLU A 22 7.89 -2.84 -16.82
CA GLU A 22 7.93 -4.16 -17.43
C GLU A 22 8.06 -5.31 -16.42
N LYS A 23 8.43 -5.01 -15.17
CA LYS A 23 8.55 -5.97 -14.06
C LYS A 23 7.41 -5.87 -13.04
N ARG A 24 6.50 -4.91 -13.21
CA ARG A 24 5.36 -4.72 -12.31
C ARG A 24 4.37 -5.85 -12.48
N LYS A 25 3.96 -6.45 -11.37
CA LYS A 25 2.90 -7.44 -11.35
C LYS A 25 1.54 -6.75 -11.48
N VAL A 26 0.67 -7.38 -12.25
CA VAL A 26 -0.69 -6.89 -12.52
C VAL A 26 -1.71 -7.84 -11.91
N GLU A 27 -1.59 -9.13 -12.22
CA GLU A 27 -2.53 -10.14 -11.76
C GLU A 27 -2.52 -10.29 -10.23
N ARG A 28 -3.71 -10.28 -9.64
CA ARG A 28 -3.99 -10.43 -8.21
C ARG A 28 -3.43 -9.32 -7.33
N TYR A 29 -2.98 -8.19 -7.89
CA TYR A 29 -2.44 -7.07 -7.11
C TYR A 29 -3.52 -6.06 -6.70
N SER A 30 -4.61 -5.95 -7.46
CA SER A 30 -5.76 -5.11 -7.08
C SER A 30 -6.37 -5.51 -5.73
N ARG A 31 -6.27 -6.79 -5.35
CA ARG A 31 -6.72 -7.27 -4.04
C ARG A 31 -6.06 -6.56 -2.87
N HIS A 32 -4.82 -6.12 -3.03
CA HIS A 32 -4.11 -5.42 -1.97
C HIS A 32 -4.66 -4.00 -1.78
N LEU A 33 -5.12 -3.36 -2.86
CA LEU A 33 -5.88 -2.11 -2.77
C LEU A 33 -7.17 -2.34 -1.96
N TYR A 34 -7.90 -3.42 -2.28
CA TYR A 34 -9.13 -3.76 -1.57
C TYR A 34 -8.89 -4.13 -0.09
N ASP A 35 -7.83 -4.88 0.23
CA ASP A 35 -7.43 -5.19 1.60
C ASP A 35 -7.17 -3.90 2.41
N ILE A 36 -6.43 -2.94 1.82
CA ILE A 36 -6.16 -1.63 2.44
C ILE A 36 -7.47 -0.87 2.64
N TYR A 37 -8.35 -0.84 1.64
CA TYR A 37 -9.66 -0.19 1.75
C TYR A 37 -10.48 -0.79 2.90
N LYS A 38 -10.60 -2.12 2.99
CA LYS A 38 -11.38 -2.75 4.05
C LYS A 38 -10.85 -2.41 5.44
N ILE A 39 -9.54 -2.35 5.62
CA ILE A 39 -8.95 -2.00 6.92
C ILE A 39 -9.00 -0.49 7.18
N SER A 40 -8.92 0.36 6.15
CA SER A 40 -9.03 1.83 6.26
C SER A 40 -10.39 2.28 6.80
N GLN A 41 -11.43 1.48 6.58
CA GLN A 41 -12.77 1.71 7.14
C GLN A 41 -12.92 1.31 8.62
N THR A 42 -11.84 0.92 9.29
CA THR A 42 -11.86 0.47 10.68
C THR A 42 -10.90 1.27 11.54
N LYS A 43 -11.09 1.22 12.87
CA LYS A 43 -10.15 1.80 13.85
C LYS A 43 -8.71 1.28 13.74
N PHE A 44 -8.51 0.14 13.09
CA PHE A 44 -7.18 -0.47 12.96
C PHE A 44 -6.26 0.32 12.04
N ALA A 45 -6.78 1.01 11.02
CA ALA A 45 -5.94 1.86 10.19
C ALA A 45 -5.33 3.03 11.00
N ASP A 46 -6.13 3.67 11.83
CA ASP A 46 -5.66 4.76 12.69
C ASP A 46 -4.69 4.27 13.76
N SER A 47 -4.96 3.10 14.35
CA SER A 47 -4.02 2.41 15.24
C SER A 47 -2.68 2.13 14.55
N ALA A 48 -2.71 1.66 13.30
CA ALA A 48 -1.53 1.29 12.55
C ALA A 48 -0.63 2.48 12.21
N ILE A 49 -1.20 3.55 11.66
CA ILE A 49 -0.41 4.70 11.17
C ILE A 49 0.15 5.57 12.31
N ASN A 50 -0.48 5.54 13.49
CA ASN A 50 -0.01 6.27 14.68
C ASN A 50 0.95 5.44 15.55
N ASN A 51 1.23 4.18 15.18
CA ASN A 51 2.20 3.34 15.86
C ASN A 51 3.54 3.38 15.12
N ASN A 52 4.34 4.41 15.42
CA ASN A 52 5.63 4.67 14.77
C ASN A 52 6.58 3.48 14.88
N ALA A 53 6.62 2.83 16.05
CA ALA A 53 7.49 1.68 16.31
C ALA A 53 7.10 0.47 15.43
N LEU A 54 5.80 0.19 15.29
CA LEU A 54 5.31 -0.87 14.40
C LEU A 54 5.65 -0.58 12.94
N TYR A 55 5.37 0.64 12.48
CA TYR A 55 5.66 1.08 11.12
C TYR A 55 7.15 0.86 10.80
N GLN A 56 8.04 1.42 11.62
CA GLN A 56 9.48 1.32 11.41
C GLN A 56 9.97 -0.12 11.47
N THR A 57 9.50 -0.91 12.43
CA THR A 57 9.85 -2.33 12.56
C THR A 57 9.52 -3.12 11.28
N ILE A 58 8.37 -2.84 10.66
CA ILE A 58 7.98 -3.51 9.41
C ILE A 58 8.91 -3.06 8.27
N VAL A 59 9.20 -1.76 8.14
CA VAL A 59 10.10 -1.25 7.08
C VAL A 59 11.50 -1.84 7.22
N GLU A 60 12.07 -1.88 8.43
CA GLU A 60 13.36 -2.48 8.71
C GLU A 60 13.39 -3.98 8.37
N HIS A 61 12.38 -4.74 8.81
CA HIS A 61 12.27 -6.16 8.49
C HIS A 61 12.18 -6.37 6.97
N ARG A 62 11.42 -5.53 6.26
CA ARG A 62 11.32 -5.59 4.80
C ARG A 62 12.65 -5.31 4.13
N PHE A 63 13.39 -4.30 4.58
CA PHE A 63 14.72 -4.00 4.05
C PHE A 63 15.72 -5.14 4.28
N LEU A 64 15.69 -5.80 5.43
CA LEU A 64 16.63 -6.86 5.76
C LEU A 64 16.32 -8.19 5.07
N PHE A 65 15.03 -8.56 4.96
CA PHE A 65 14.62 -9.91 4.56
C PHE A 65 13.83 -9.97 3.25
N LEU A 66 13.18 -8.87 2.84
CA LEU A 66 12.28 -8.83 1.69
C LEU A 66 12.67 -7.74 0.67
N LYS A 67 13.95 -7.32 0.67
CA LYS A 67 14.44 -6.22 -0.17
C LYS A 67 14.13 -6.50 -1.64
N MET A 68 13.40 -5.59 -2.28
CA MET A 68 13.27 -5.58 -3.73
C MET A 68 14.38 -4.75 -4.37
N GLY A 69 15.06 -5.34 -5.36
CA GLY A 69 16.15 -4.67 -6.07
C GLY A 69 15.65 -3.41 -6.79
N GLY A 70 16.39 -2.30 -6.64
CA GLY A 70 16.06 -1.02 -7.25
C GLY A 70 15.06 -0.15 -6.47
N VAL A 71 14.56 -0.62 -5.32
CA VAL A 71 13.66 0.18 -4.46
C VAL A 71 14.46 0.91 -3.39
N ASP A 72 14.23 2.23 -3.26
CA ASP A 72 14.80 3.06 -2.19
C ASP A 72 13.89 3.00 -0.96
N TYR A 73 14.29 2.23 0.06
CA TYR A 73 13.52 2.05 1.28
C TYR A 73 13.40 3.34 2.12
N ASN A 74 14.20 4.38 1.84
CA ASN A 74 14.00 5.70 2.44
C ASN A 74 12.75 6.41 1.90
N LEU A 75 12.15 5.93 0.80
CA LEU A 75 10.87 6.43 0.29
C LEU A 75 9.66 5.85 1.02
N LEU A 76 9.84 4.82 1.85
CA LEU A 76 8.81 4.32 2.76
C LEU A 76 8.62 5.21 3.99
N GLN A 77 9.33 6.34 4.09
CA GLN A 77 9.02 7.38 5.08
C GLN A 77 7.55 7.79 4.97
N PRO A 78 6.86 8.07 6.10
CA PRO A 78 5.43 8.39 6.07
C PRO A 78 5.08 9.53 5.13
N GLN A 79 5.94 10.54 4.97
CA GLN A 79 5.73 11.70 4.08
C GLN A 79 5.95 11.43 2.59
N ARG A 80 6.43 10.24 2.23
CA ARG A 80 6.82 9.88 0.85
C ARG A 80 6.18 8.59 0.37
N VAL A 81 5.63 7.80 1.28
CA VAL A 81 4.96 6.56 0.91
C VAL A 81 3.81 6.89 -0.04
N ASN A 82 3.71 6.07 -1.08
CA ASN A 82 2.70 6.18 -2.10
C ASN A 82 2.40 4.79 -2.64
N PHE A 83 1.18 4.33 -2.38
CA PHE A 83 0.66 3.05 -2.84
C PHE A 83 -0.46 3.22 -3.89
N ILE A 84 -0.64 4.45 -4.40
CA ILE A 84 -1.64 4.76 -5.43
C ILE A 84 -1.02 4.50 -6.81
N PRO A 85 -1.59 3.58 -7.62
CA PRO A 85 -1.05 3.29 -8.93
C PRO A 85 -1.18 4.50 -9.87
N PRO A 86 -0.18 4.80 -10.71
CA PRO A 86 -0.30 5.79 -11.77
C PRO A 86 -1.25 5.30 -12.86
N GLY A 87 -1.75 6.20 -13.72
CA GLY A 87 -2.81 5.92 -14.69
C GLY A 87 -2.61 4.66 -15.54
N GLU A 88 -1.41 4.45 -16.09
CA GLU A 88 -1.08 3.29 -16.93
C GLU A 88 -1.17 1.96 -16.17
N VAL A 89 -0.81 1.95 -14.88
CA VAL A 89 -0.91 0.76 -14.01
C VAL A 89 -2.34 0.59 -13.53
N LEU A 90 -3.02 1.69 -13.22
CA LEU A 90 -4.40 1.70 -12.74
C LEU A 90 -5.34 1.03 -13.74
N SER A 91 -5.23 1.34 -15.05
CA SER A 91 -6.07 0.68 -16.07
C SER A 91 -5.87 -0.84 -16.11
N LYS A 92 -4.64 -1.32 -15.89
CA LYS A 92 -4.34 -2.77 -15.82
C LYS A 92 -4.93 -3.38 -14.54
N TRP A 93 -4.80 -2.70 -13.41
CA TRP A 93 -5.33 -3.17 -12.13
C TRP A 93 -6.85 -3.06 -12.01
N GLU A 94 -7.49 -2.17 -12.77
CA GLU A 94 -8.95 -2.07 -12.85
C GLU A 94 -9.56 -3.35 -13.44
N SER A 95 -8.95 -3.89 -14.49
CA SER A 95 -9.38 -5.16 -15.08
C SER A 95 -9.23 -6.31 -14.09
N ASP A 96 -8.10 -6.36 -13.37
CA ASP A 96 -7.84 -7.33 -12.29
C ASP A 96 -8.87 -7.19 -11.15
N TYR A 97 -9.20 -5.94 -10.77
CA TYR A 97 -10.17 -5.65 -9.72
C TYR A 97 -11.57 -6.13 -10.12
N LYS A 98 -11.98 -5.90 -11.36
CA LYS A 98 -13.27 -6.36 -11.88
C LYS A 98 -13.39 -7.88 -11.82
N THR A 99 -12.34 -8.61 -12.25
CA THR A 99 -12.30 -10.07 -12.12
C THR A 99 -12.41 -10.51 -10.66
N MET A 100 -11.74 -9.81 -9.74
CA MET A 100 -11.85 -10.09 -8.31
C MET A 100 -13.26 -9.82 -7.76
N GLN A 101 -13.92 -8.73 -8.18
CA GLN A 101 -15.30 -8.43 -7.77
C GLN A 101 -16.25 -9.55 -8.18
N GLU A 102 -16.15 -10.02 -9.43
CA GLU A 102 -17.01 -11.08 -9.97
C GLU A 102 -16.76 -12.45 -9.32
N GLN A 103 -15.50 -12.78 -9.01
CA GLN A 103 -15.11 -14.14 -8.61
C GLN A 103 -14.92 -14.34 -7.11
N MET A 104 -14.61 -13.27 -6.37
CA MET A 104 -14.14 -13.39 -4.99
C MET A 104 -14.91 -12.53 -3.98
N ILE A 105 -15.60 -11.48 -4.41
CA ILE A 105 -16.34 -10.61 -3.50
C ILE A 105 -17.81 -11.01 -3.52
N HIS A 106 -18.31 -11.43 -2.35
CA HIS A 106 -19.74 -11.69 -2.15
C HIS A 106 -20.40 -10.44 -1.55
N GLY A 107 -21.32 -9.83 -2.30
CA GLY A 107 -22.04 -8.61 -1.92
C GLY A 107 -21.48 -7.35 -2.57
N ASP A 108 -21.84 -6.19 -2.02
CA ASP A 108 -21.47 -4.90 -2.59
C ASP A 108 -19.97 -4.61 -2.42
N SER A 109 -19.38 -4.03 -3.45
CA SER A 109 -18.00 -3.56 -3.46
C SER A 109 -17.91 -2.20 -4.13
N PRO A 110 -16.99 -1.32 -3.70
CA PRO A 110 -16.87 0.01 -4.27
C PRO A 110 -16.45 -0.08 -5.74
N SER A 111 -16.83 0.92 -6.53
CA SER A 111 -16.27 1.13 -7.87
C SER A 111 -14.76 1.35 -7.77
N ILE A 112 -14.04 1.20 -8.88
CA ILE A 112 -12.60 1.48 -8.89
C ILE A 112 -12.31 2.95 -8.54
N GLU A 113 -13.16 3.88 -8.97
CA GLU A 113 -13.05 5.31 -8.67
C GLU A 113 -13.23 5.58 -7.18
N GLU A 114 -14.26 4.99 -6.57
CA GLU A 114 -14.53 5.10 -5.13
C GLU A 114 -13.39 4.50 -4.31
N LEU A 115 -12.93 3.30 -4.70
CA LEU A 115 -11.81 2.61 -4.06
C LEU A 115 -10.57 3.50 -4.09
N ILE A 116 -10.16 3.98 -5.26
CA ILE A 116 -8.98 4.84 -5.40
C ILE A 116 -9.14 6.18 -4.69
N GLY A 117 -10.35 6.76 -4.67
CA GLY A 117 -10.66 7.98 -3.92
C GLY A 117 -10.33 7.84 -2.44
N ILE A 118 -10.87 6.80 -1.80
CA ILE A 118 -10.64 6.50 -0.37
C ILE A 118 -9.17 6.18 -0.10
N LEU A 119 -8.51 5.43 -0.99
CA LEU A 119 -7.09 5.13 -0.85
C LEU A 119 -6.22 6.38 -0.96
N LYS A 120 -6.56 7.34 -1.83
CA LYS A 120 -5.86 8.64 -1.91
C LYS A 120 -6.00 9.44 -0.63
N GLU A 121 -7.19 9.50 -0.04
CA GLU A 121 -7.42 10.14 1.26
C GLU A 121 -6.56 9.50 2.35
N MET A 122 -6.53 8.16 2.38
CA MET A 122 -5.70 7.40 3.31
C MET A 122 -4.20 7.68 3.12
N ASN A 123 -3.73 7.72 1.87
CA ASN A 123 -2.35 8.05 1.54
C ASN A 123 -2.00 9.48 1.98
N ASN A 124 -2.90 10.44 1.77
CA ASN A 124 -2.73 11.81 2.24
C ASN A 124 -2.69 11.90 3.77
N LYS A 125 -3.52 11.12 4.47
CA LYS A 125 -3.50 11.03 5.94
C LYS A 125 -2.15 10.53 6.45
N ILE A 126 -1.56 9.52 5.82
CA ILE A 126 -0.23 9.02 6.16
C ILE A 126 0.85 10.07 5.85
N ASN A 127 0.78 10.70 4.68
CA ASN A 127 1.73 11.74 4.29
C ASN A 127 1.69 12.99 5.18
N GLY A 128 0.56 13.24 5.86
CA GLY A 128 0.38 14.31 6.84
C GLY A 128 0.94 14.02 8.23
N LEU A 129 1.46 12.83 8.49
CA LEU A 129 2.05 12.50 9.80
C LEU A 129 3.33 13.32 10.03
N GLY A 130 3.46 13.89 11.23
CA GLY A 130 4.57 14.80 11.59
C GLY A 130 5.86 14.13 12.06
N TRP A 131 5.94 12.80 12.02
CA TRP A 131 7.09 12.03 12.52
C TRP A 131 7.90 11.39 11.38
N LYS A 132 9.17 11.08 11.61
CA LYS A 132 10.06 10.42 10.63
C LYS A 132 10.61 9.14 11.24
N MET A 133 10.84 8.13 10.40
CA MET A 133 11.62 6.96 10.83
C MET A 133 13.04 7.39 11.17
N ASP A 134 13.58 6.83 12.25
CA ASP A 134 14.92 7.16 12.75
C ASP A 134 16.04 6.47 11.96
N VAL A 135 15.68 5.50 11.11
CA VAL A 135 16.62 4.72 10.29
C VAL A 135 16.81 5.30 8.90
N ILE A 136 18.04 5.16 8.41
CA ILE A 136 18.44 5.49 7.04
C ILE A 136 18.97 4.22 6.39
N PHE A 137 18.38 3.86 5.26
CA PHE A 137 18.75 2.67 4.51
C PHE A 137 19.79 3.00 3.44
N LYS A 138 20.85 2.21 3.36
CA LYS A 138 21.81 2.32 2.26
C LYS A 138 21.13 1.85 0.96
N LYS A 139 21.30 2.63 -0.11
CA LYS A 139 20.79 2.31 -1.45
C LYS A 139 21.41 1.01 -1.94
#